data_AF-A0A5S5BS06-F1
#
_entry.id   AF-A0A5S5BS06-F1
#
_cell.length_a   1.000
_cell.length_b   1.000
_cell.length_c   1.000
_cell.angle_alpha   90.00
_cell.angle_beta   90.00
_cell.angle_gamma   90.00
#
_symmetry.space_group_name_H-M   'P 1'
#
loop_
_entity.id
_entity.type
_entity.pdbx_description
1 polymer ?
#
loop_
_entity_poly.entity_id
_entity_poly.type
_entity_poly.pdbx_seq_one_letter_code
_entity_poly.pdbx_strand_id
1 'polypeptide(L)'
;MQRRSFVQIAFNFLLLFVLMTQPLDAAAKTVKVKVTFVSAELSENNHVGNEWRYEGYVNGKAIGEGSSRTLTLKTTDTITLKGEAQEQDKIPEDGSGSVSVKASALTKTITKTVDVAVTENRGRYSGNTATWTFTFKIEKVK
;
A
#
# COMPACT_ATOMS: atom_id res chain seq x y z
N MET A 1 -39.31 6.93 -56.84
CA MET A 1 -38.30 7.55 -55.95
C MET A 1 -38.65 7.24 -54.50
N GLN A 2 -38.40 6.01 -54.01
CA GLN A 2 -38.86 5.53 -52.69
C GLN A 2 -37.77 4.75 -51.93
N ARG A 3 -36.48 5.02 -52.19
CA ARG A 3 -35.36 4.31 -51.55
C ARG A 3 -34.76 5.01 -50.33
N ARG A 4 -35.17 6.25 -50.03
CA ARG A 4 -34.60 7.04 -48.92
C ARG A 4 -35.18 6.68 -47.55
N SER A 5 -36.43 6.21 -47.49
CA SER A 5 -37.14 5.92 -46.23
C SER A 5 -36.55 4.72 -45.47
N PHE A 6 -36.30 3.59 -46.15
CA PHE A 6 -35.80 2.38 -45.50
C PHE A 6 -34.37 2.50 -44.95
N VAL A 7 -33.48 3.21 -45.65
CA VAL A 7 -32.09 3.44 -45.19
C VAL A 7 -32.08 4.32 -43.94
N GLN A 8 -32.96 5.32 -43.87
CA GLN A 8 -33.02 6.26 -42.75
C GLN A 8 -33.66 5.61 -41.51
N ILE A 9 -34.66 4.74 -41.70
CA ILE A 9 -35.24 3.95 -40.61
C ILE A 9 -34.23 2.92 -40.09
N ALA A 10 -33.51 2.23 -40.98
CA ALA A 10 -32.46 1.29 -40.57
C ALA A 10 -31.29 1.98 -39.84
N PHE A 11 -30.91 3.19 -40.26
CA PHE A 11 -29.87 3.99 -39.61
C PHE A 11 -30.29 4.46 -38.21
N ASN A 12 -31.56 4.88 -38.03
CA ASN A 12 -32.08 5.26 -36.72
C ASN A 12 -32.21 4.07 -35.75
N PHE A 13 -32.55 2.88 -36.25
CA PHE A 13 -32.57 1.66 -35.44
C PHE A 13 -31.15 1.21 -35.02
N LEU A 14 -30.15 1.37 -35.89
CA LEU A 14 -28.75 1.08 -35.56
C LEU A 14 -28.21 2.05 -34.51
N LEU A 15 -28.59 3.34 -34.57
CA LEU A 15 -28.21 4.34 -33.57
C LEU A 15 -28.78 4.05 -32.17
N LEU A 16 -30.02 3.56 -32.10
CA LEU A 16 -30.67 3.15 -30.85
C LEU A 16 -30.03 1.91 -30.22
N PHE A 17 -29.48 0.99 -31.02
CA PHE A 17 -28.84 -0.22 -30.52
C PHE A 17 -27.46 0.07 -29.88
N VAL A 18 -26.70 1.03 -30.41
CA VAL A 18 -25.40 1.45 -29.87
C VAL A 18 -25.54 2.18 -28.52
N LEU A 19 -26.70 2.79 -28.24
CA LEU A 19 -26.97 3.49 -26.97
C LEU A 19 -27.41 2.53 -25.84
N MET A 20 -27.74 1.28 -26.14
CA MET A 20 -28.22 0.30 -25.14
C MET A 20 -27.13 -0.61 -24.57
N THR A 21 -25.92 -0.62 -25.13
CA THR A 21 -24.80 -1.37 -24.55
C THR A 21 -24.19 -0.59 -23.39
N GLN A 22 -24.88 -0.58 -22.25
CA GLN A 22 -24.26 -0.10 -21.01
C GLN A 22 -23.32 -1.18 -20.48
N PRO A 23 -22.07 -0.85 -20.10
CA PRO A 23 -21.21 -1.79 -19.43
C PRO A 23 -21.88 -2.19 -18.10
N LEU A 24 -22.25 -3.46 -17.99
CA LEU A 24 -22.66 -4.05 -16.72
C LEU A 24 -21.39 -4.26 -15.91
N ASP A 25 -21.04 -3.28 -15.07
CA ASP A 25 -19.96 -3.45 -14.10
C ASP A 25 -20.37 -4.53 -13.10
N ALA A 26 -19.76 -5.71 -13.22
CA ALA A 26 -19.88 -6.75 -12.23
C ALA A 26 -19.36 -6.23 -10.87
N ALA A 27 -20.14 -6.42 -9.81
CA ALA A 27 -19.73 -6.03 -8.47
C ALA A 27 -18.38 -6.70 -8.12
N ALA A 28 -17.34 -5.89 -7.94
CA ALA A 28 -16.01 -6.39 -7.66
C ALA A 28 -16.01 -7.18 -6.33
N LYS A 29 -15.51 -8.41 -6.35
CA LYS A 29 -15.39 -9.25 -5.16
C LYS A 29 -14.52 -8.52 -4.12
N THR A 30 -15.08 -8.33 -2.93
CA THR A 30 -14.36 -7.72 -1.80
C THR A 30 -13.86 -8.77 -0.82
N VAL A 31 -12.84 -8.40 -0.07
CA VAL A 31 -12.17 -9.21 0.94
C VAL A 31 -11.86 -8.30 2.13
N LYS A 32 -12.11 -8.79 3.35
CA LYS A 32 -11.69 -8.12 4.57
C LYS A 32 -10.33 -8.63 5.01
N VAL A 33 -9.42 -7.72 5.31
CA VAL A 33 -8.04 -8.02 5.71
C VAL A 33 -7.72 -7.26 6.99
N LYS A 34 -7.16 -7.93 7.99
CA LYS A 34 -6.58 -7.32 9.18
C LYS A 34 -5.07 -7.22 8.98
N VAL A 35 -4.54 -6.01 9.08
CA VAL A 35 -3.09 -5.74 9.07
C VAL A 35 -2.68 -5.33 10.46
N THR A 36 -1.69 -5.99 11.03
CA THR A 36 -1.13 -5.68 12.36
C THR A 36 0.31 -5.24 12.19
N PHE A 37 0.67 -4.10 12.77
CA PHE A 37 2.06 -3.68 12.88
C PHE A 37 2.65 -4.37 14.12
N VAL A 38 3.55 -5.33 13.90
CA VAL A 38 4.01 -6.26 14.94
C VAL A 38 5.16 -5.66 15.73
N SER A 39 6.21 -5.21 15.05
CA SER A 39 7.40 -4.63 15.68
C SER A 39 8.13 -3.67 14.75
N ALA A 40 8.88 -2.74 15.33
CA ALA A 40 9.97 -2.04 14.67
C ALA A 40 11.26 -2.27 15.47
N GLU A 41 12.27 -2.82 14.82
CA GLU A 41 13.51 -3.21 15.48
C GLU A 41 14.69 -2.55 14.77
N LEU A 42 15.57 -1.90 15.54
CA LEU A 42 16.87 -1.43 15.06
C LEU A 42 17.78 -2.67 14.87
N SER A 43 17.82 -3.19 13.65
CA SER A 43 18.51 -4.44 13.30
C SER A 43 20.01 -4.24 13.08
N GLU A 44 20.44 -3.03 12.71
CA GLU A 44 21.85 -2.66 12.59
C GLU A 44 22.03 -1.18 12.97
N ASN A 45 23.11 -0.85 13.68
CA ASN A 45 23.46 0.53 13.99
C ASN A 45 24.97 0.72 13.96
N ASN A 46 25.48 1.23 12.83
CA ASN A 46 26.90 1.54 12.69
C ASN A 46 27.20 2.95 13.21
N HIS A 47 26.98 3.21 14.51
CA HIS A 47 27.27 4.51 15.13
C HIS A 47 26.55 5.72 14.48
N VAL A 48 25.31 5.55 14.02
CA VAL A 48 24.51 6.68 13.52
C VAL A 48 24.00 7.49 14.71
N GLY A 49 23.22 6.86 15.58
CA GLY A 49 22.63 7.54 16.75
C GLY A 49 22.08 6.58 17.79
N ASN A 50 21.57 7.11 18.89
CA ASN A 50 21.03 6.34 20.01
C ASN A 50 19.60 6.73 20.41
N GLU A 51 19.09 7.86 19.92
CA GLU A 51 17.73 8.30 20.17
C GLU A 51 16.93 8.23 18.87
N TRP A 52 15.80 7.52 18.90
CA TRP A 52 15.08 7.16 17.69
C TRP A 52 13.58 7.36 17.84
N ARG A 53 12.97 7.84 16.76
CA ARG A 53 11.53 7.84 16.54
C ARG A 53 11.23 6.94 15.36
N TYR A 54 10.14 6.19 15.43
CA TYR A 54 9.67 5.38 14.31
C TYR A 54 8.14 5.42 14.19
N GLU A 55 7.64 5.20 12.97
CA GLU A 55 6.21 5.17 12.67
C GLU A 55 5.89 4.14 11.58
N GLY A 56 4.86 3.33 11.81
CA GLY A 56 4.37 2.35 10.84
C GLY A 56 3.12 2.85 10.12
N TYR A 57 2.93 2.48 8.86
CA TYR A 57 1.78 2.89 8.06
C TYR A 57 1.18 1.74 7.26
N VAL A 58 -0.15 1.77 7.13
CA VAL A 58 -0.93 0.87 6.27
C VAL A 58 -1.81 1.71 5.35
N ASN A 59 -1.61 1.58 4.03
CA ASN A 59 -2.26 2.40 3.01
C ASN A 59 -2.18 3.91 3.31
N GLY A 60 -1.00 4.38 3.70
CA GLY A 60 -0.73 5.79 4.02
C GLY A 60 -1.31 6.27 5.35
N LYS A 61 -1.91 5.40 6.16
CA LYS A 61 -2.45 5.75 7.48
C LYS A 61 -1.57 5.18 8.58
N ALA A 62 -1.14 6.04 9.49
CA ALA A 62 -0.33 5.66 10.63
C ALA A 62 -1.01 4.57 11.47
N ILE A 63 -0.19 3.69 12.02
CA ILE A 63 -0.58 2.63 12.95
C ILE A 63 0.53 2.47 13.99
N GLY A 64 0.14 2.37 15.26
CA GLY A 64 1.08 2.11 16.35
C GLY A 64 1.53 0.66 16.38
N GLU A 65 2.71 0.41 16.93
CA GLU A 65 3.20 -0.94 17.17
C GLU A 65 2.21 -1.73 18.05
N GLY A 66 2.07 -3.03 17.77
CA GLY A 66 1.07 -3.91 18.37
C GLY A 66 -0.38 -3.65 17.93
N SER A 67 -0.65 -2.54 17.24
CA SER A 67 -2.00 -2.19 16.80
C SER A 67 -2.37 -2.84 15.46
N SER A 68 -3.67 -2.89 15.19
CA SER A 68 -4.18 -3.48 13.95
C SER A 68 -5.24 -2.61 13.27
N ARG A 69 -5.32 -2.73 11.95
CA ARG A 69 -6.30 -2.06 11.09
C ARG A 69 -6.97 -3.06 10.17
N THR A 70 -8.30 -3.05 10.17
CA THR A 70 -9.09 -3.83 9.20
C THR A 70 -9.37 -3.00 7.95
N LEU A 71 -9.12 -3.59 6.80
CA LEU A 71 -9.35 -3.03 5.47
C LEU A 71 -10.41 -3.86 4.76
N THR A 72 -11.35 -3.19 4.08
CA THR A 72 -12.24 -3.83 3.11
C THR A 72 -11.74 -3.46 1.72
N LEU A 73 -11.26 -4.45 0.96
CA LEU A 73 -10.52 -4.26 -0.28
C LEU A 73 -11.19 -5.03 -1.41
N LYS A 74 -11.17 -4.51 -2.63
CA LYS A 74 -11.40 -5.34 -3.83
C LYS A 74 -10.23 -6.29 -4.00
N THR A 75 -10.44 -7.45 -4.62
CA THR A 75 -9.34 -8.39 -4.92
C THR A 75 -8.25 -7.79 -5.80
N THR A 76 -8.57 -6.74 -6.56
CA THR A 76 -7.64 -5.98 -7.41
C THR A 76 -6.80 -4.96 -6.63
N ASP A 77 -7.20 -4.62 -5.41
CA ASP A 77 -6.53 -3.58 -4.62
C ASP A 77 -5.18 -4.08 -4.08
N THR A 78 -4.35 -3.13 -3.67
CA THR A 78 -3.04 -3.36 -3.08
C THR A 78 -2.99 -2.79 -1.67
N ILE A 79 -2.31 -3.50 -0.78
CA ILE A 79 -1.98 -3.06 0.57
C ILE A 79 -0.54 -2.54 0.53
N THR A 80 -0.34 -1.26 0.83
CA THR A 80 0.98 -0.65 0.99
C THR A 80 1.33 -0.61 2.47
N LEU A 81 2.45 -1.21 2.83
CA LEU A 81 3.05 -1.15 4.16
C LEU A 81 4.26 -0.23 4.07
N LYS A 82 4.40 0.70 5.02
CA LYS A 82 5.53 1.63 5.07
C LYS A 82 6.05 1.73 6.50
N GLY A 83 7.36 1.84 6.65
CA GLY A 83 8.04 2.20 7.87
C GLY A 83 8.79 3.52 7.67
N GLU A 84 8.88 4.31 8.72
CA GLU A 84 9.71 5.51 8.81
C GLU A 84 10.49 5.46 10.11
N ALA A 85 11.77 5.83 10.06
CA ALA A 85 12.65 5.95 11.22
C ALA A 85 13.41 7.27 11.13
N GLN A 86 13.57 7.95 12.26
CA GLN A 86 14.26 9.22 12.36
C GLN A 86 15.15 9.21 13.60
N GLU A 87 16.42 9.58 13.44
CA GLU A 87 17.29 9.86 14.58
C GLU A 87 16.87 11.18 15.24
N GLN A 88 16.66 11.17 16.55
CA GLN A 88 16.23 12.33 17.33
C GLN A 88 17.43 13.12 17.84
N ASP A 89 18.15 13.74 16.92
CA ASP A 89 19.32 14.58 17.27
C ASP A 89 19.07 16.05 16.91
N LYS A 90 20.06 16.94 17.15
CA LYS A 90 19.90 18.38 16.82
C LYS A 90 19.58 18.62 15.35
N ILE A 91 20.07 17.73 14.48
CA ILE A 91 19.83 17.74 13.04
C ILE A 91 19.34 16.34 12.69
N PRO A 92 18.02 16.11 12.68
CA PRO A 92 17.47 14.78 12.42
C PRO A 92 17.81 14.30 11.01
N GLU A 93 18.18 13.02 10.92
CA GLU A 93 18.29 12.29 9.66
C GLU A 93 17.16 11.25 9.58
N ASP A 94 16.54 11.15 8.41
CA ASP A 94 15.32 10.38 8.17
C ASP A 94 15.56 9.21 7.21
N GLY A 95 14.88 8.10 7.45
CA GLY A 95 14.80 6.96 6.55
C GLY A 95 13.34 6.53 6.34
N SER A 96 13.04 6.02 5.15
CA SER A 96 11.75 5.36 4.90
C SER A 96 11.85 4.22 3.90
N GLY A 97 10.92 3.28 3.99
CA GLY A 97 10.83 2.12 3.11
C GLY A 97 9.39 1.68 2.94
N SER A 98 9.08 0.96 1.86
CA SER A 98 7.74 0.41 1.67
C SER A 98 7.70 -0.89 0.88
N VAL A 99 6.68 -1.70 1.15
CA VAL A 99 6.37 -2.92 0.38
C VAL A 99 4.88 -2.95 0.05
N SER A 100 4.54 -3.55 -1.08
CA SER A 100 3.17 -3.66 -1.56
C SER A 100 2.74 -5.12 -1.69
N VAL A 101 1.50 -5.42 -1.29
CA VAL A 101 0.90 -6.76 -1.37
C VAL A 101 -0.47 -6.68 -2.03
N LYS A 102 -0.67 -7.38 -3.14
CA LYS A 102 -2.00 -7.48 -3.78
C LYS A 102 -2.97 -8.25 -2.88
N ALA A 103 -4.19 -7.74 -2.71
CA ALA A 103 -5.23 -8.39 -1.91
C ALA A 103 -5.60 -9.79 -2.44
N SER A 104 -5.55 -10.00 -3.76
CA SER A 104 -5.74 -11.30 -4.40
C SER A 104 -4.70 -12.35 -4.02
N ALA A 105 -3.46 -11.94 -3.69
CA ALA A 105 -2.38 -12.86 -3.33
C ALA A 105 -2.51 -13.42 -1.90
N LEU A 106 -3.41 -12.85 -1.09
CA LEU A 106 -3.64 -13.30 0.29
C LEU A 106 -4.49 -14.57 0.29
N THR A 107 -3.87 -15.75 0.27
CA THR A 107 -4.59 -17.02 0.44
C THR A 107 -4.54 -17.54 1.88
N LYS A 108 -3.54 -17.08 2.64
CA LYS A 108 -3.27 -17.40 4.05
C LYS A 108 -2.72 -16.18 4.77
N THR A 109 -2.60 -16.27 6.09
CA THR A 109 -1.85 -15.29 6.88
C THR A 109 -0.40 -15.24 6.43
N ILE A 110 0.14 -14.04 6.25
CA ILE A 110 1.54 -13.80 5.88
C ILE A 110 2.16 -12.74 6.77
N THR A 111 3.49 -12.79 6.88
CA THR A 111 4.30 -11.73 7.49
C THR A 111 5.11 -11.03 6.40
N LYS A 112 5.26 -9.72 6.50
CA LYS A 112 6.05 -8.89 5.60
C LYS A 112 6.93 -7.95 6.42
N THR A 113 8.18 -7.83 6.01
CA THR A 113 9.12 -6.85 6.56
C THR A 113 9.26 -5.66 5.62
N VAL A 114 9.57 -4.51 6.21
CA VAL A 114 10.01 -3.30 5.52
C VAL A 114 11.29 -2.86 6.18
N ASP A 115 12.39 -2.93 5.44
CA ASP A 115 13.67 -2.43 5.92
C ASP A 115 13.83 -0.95 5.56
N VAL A 116 14.33 -0.18 6.51
CA VAL A 116 14.48 1.28 6.45
C VAL A 116 15.90 1.61 6.86
N ALA A 117 16.68 2.20 5.94
CA ALA A 117 18.01 2.69 6.25
C ALA A 117 17.97 4.19 6.56
N VAL A 118 18.62 4.59 7.65
CA VAL A 118 18.91 5.97 8.02
C VAL A 118 20.42 6.16 7.87
N THR A 119 20.85 7.19 7.13
CA THR A 119 22.26 7.44 6.82
C THR A 119 22.72 8.74 7.48
N GLU A 120 23.79 8.68 8.26
CA GLU A 120 24.41 9.87 8.84
C GLU A 120 25.07 10.69 7.73
N ASN A 121 24.68 11.95 7.57
CA ASN A 121 25.18 12.79 6.49
C ASN A 121 26.29 13.77 6.94
N ARG A 122 26.73 13.71 8.20
CA ARG A 122 27.64 14.70 8.82
C ARG A 122 28.60 14.07 9.84
N GLY A 123 29.53 14.88 10.32
CA GLY A 123 30.44 14.52 11.40
C GLY A 123 31.39 13.35 11.09
N ARG A 124 31.92 12.75 12.15
CA ARG A 124 32.92 11.67 12.09
C ARG A 124 32.37 10.38 11.47
N TYR A 125 31.07 10.16 11.60
CA TYR A 125 30.39 8.92 11.17
C TYR A 125 29.59 9.10 9.88
N SER A 126 29.83 10.18 9.12
CA SER A 126 29.17 10.42 7.84
C SER A 126 29.33 9.23 6.88
N GLY A 127 28.23 8.81 6.26
CA GLY A 127 28.11 7.63 5.41
C GLY A 127 27.74 6.35 6.16
N ASN A 128 27.80 6.34 7.50
CA ASN A 128 27.34 5.18 8.26
C ASN A 128 25.82 5.07 8.24
N THR A 129 25.33 3.84 8.43
CA THR A 129 23.91 3.52 8.35
C THR A 129 23.39 2.83 9.61
N ALA A 130 22.14 3.10 9.93
CA ALA A 130 21.32 2.35 10.86
C ALA A 130 20.14 1.76 10.09
N THR A 131 19.88 0.48 10.28
CA THR A 131 18.79 -0.24 9.61
C THR A 131 17.71 -0.59 10.61
N TRP A 132 16.48 -0.21 10.30
CA TRP A 132 15.28 -0.57 11.02
C TRP A 132 14.47 -1.58 10.22
N THR A 133 14.05 -2.67 10.86
CA THR A 133 13.19 -3.70 10.26
C THR A 133 11.79 -3.60 10.88
N PHE A 134 10.81 -3.22 10.07
CA PHE A 134 9.41 -3.11 10.46
C PHE A 134 8.66 -4.37 10.05
N THR A 135 8.05 -5.06 11.00
CA THR A 135 7.33 -6.32 10.75
C THR A 135 5.83 -6.10 10.76
N PHE A 136 5.15 -6.56 9.70
CA PHE A 136 3.70 -6.51 9.56
C PHE A 136 3.11 -7.91 9.36
N LYS A 137 2.02 -8.20 10.07
CA LYS A 137 1.23 -9.42 9.88
C LYS A 137 -0.05 -9.08 9.12
N ILE A 138 -0.36 -9.84 8.07
CA ILE A 138 -1.53 -9.63 7.21
C ILE A 138 -2.39 -10.89 7.23
N GLU A 139 -3.67 -10.75 7.60
CA GLU A 139 -4.60 -11.87 7.79
C GLU A 139 -5.92 -11.60 7.08
N LYS A 140 -6.46 -12.58 6.37
CA LYS A 140 -7.85 -12.51 5.91
C LYS A 140 -8.79 -12.66 7.11
N VAL A 141 -9.75 -11.75 7.23
CA VAL A 141 -10.83 -11.88 8.20
C VAL A 141 -11.91 -12.76 7.57
N LYS A 142 -12.29 -13.83 8.27
CA LYS A 142 -13.37 -14.72 7.85
C LYS A 142 -14.72 -14.02 7.93
#